data_AF-K4QUW8-F1
#
_entry.id   AF-K4QUW8-F1
#
_cell.length_a   1.000
_cell.length_b   1.000
_cell.length_c   1.000
_cell.angle_alpha   90.00
_cell.angle_beta   90.00
_cell.angle_gamma   90.00
#
_symmetry.space_group_name_H-M   'P 1'
#
loop_
_entity.id
_entity.type
_entity.pdbx_description
1 polymer ?
#
loop_
_entity_poly.entity_id
_entity_poly.type
_entity_poly.pdbx_seq_one_letter_code
_entity_poly.pdbx_strand_id
1 'polypeptide(L)' 'MTTSLSTGGAGLGTAWGQGTAERMLRDAGFESIDIKTVEGDPFNVYYIATKP' A
#
# COMPACT_ATOMS: atom_id res chain seq x y z
N MET A 1 -2.67 17.96 11.18
CA MET A 1 -3.80 17.35 10.44
C MET A 1 -3.22 16.62 9.25
N THR A 2 -3.50 15.33 9.04
CA THR A 2 -2.98 14.61 7.86
C THR A 2 -3.71 15.08 6.60
N THR A 3 -2.99 15.25 5.49
CA THR A 3 -3.49 15.89 4.26
C THR A 3 -4.73 15.21 3.67
N SER A 4 -4.86 13.90 3.86
CA SER A 4 -6.04 13.15 3.41
C SER A 4 -7.29 13.54 4.18
N LEU A 5 -7.21 13.69 5.51
CA LEU A 5 -8.38 14.02 6.33
C LEU A 5 -8.88 15.45 6.11
N SER A 6 -7.97 16.41 5.88
CA SER A 6 -8.37 17.80 5.60
C SER A 6 -9.16 17.98 4.31
N THR A 7 -9.16 16.97 3.43
CA THR A 7 -9.90 16.96 2.17
C THR A 7 -11.04 15.93 2.15
N GLY A 8 -11.37 15.33 3.30
CA GLY A 8 -12.43 14.31 3.42
C GLY A 8 -12.05 12.92 2.89
N GLY A 9 -10.76 12.67 2.67
CA GLY A 9 -10.23 11.37 2.24
C GLY A 9 -10.13 10.35 3.37
N ALA A 10 -9.76 9.12 3.01
CA ALA A 10 -9.80 7.94 3.90
C ALA A 10 -8.85 8.02 5.12
N GLY A 11 -7.86 8.91 5.13
CA GLY A 11 -7.06 9.16 6.34
C GLY A 11 -6.20 7.99 6.82
N LEU A 12 -5.82 7.06 5.93
CA LEU A 12 -5.10 5.83 6.27
C LEU A 12 -3.77 6.06 7.02
N GLY A 13 -3.08 7.17 6.70
CA GLY A 13 -1.83 7.55 7.34
C GLY A 13 -0.62 6.71 6.91
N THR A 14 0.57 7.10 7.37
CA THR A 14 1.84 6.45 6.97
C THR A 14 1.92 4.98 7.39
N ALA A 15 1.34 4.63 8.54
CA ALA A 15 1.41 3.28 9.12
C ALA A 15 0.17 2.42 8.84
N TRP A 16 -0.50 2.64 7.70
CA TRP A 16 -1.69 1.91 7.29
C TRP A 16 -1.51 0.38 7.10
N GLY A 17 -0.26 -0.07 6.95
CA GLY A 17 0.12 -1.48 7.05
C GLY A 17 -0.04 -2.30 5.76
N GLN A 18 0.69 -3.42 5.69
CA GLN A 18 0.78 -4.25 4.48
C GLN A 18 -0.54 -4.93 4.10
N GLY A 19 -1.29 -5.46 5.08
CA GLY A 19 -2.57 -6.11 4.81
C GLY A 19 -3.62 -5.16 4.21
N THR A 20 -3.61 -3.88 4.62
CA THR A 20 -4.48 -2.86 4.01
C THR A 20 -4.08 -2.60 2.56
N ALA A 21 -2.78 -2.50 2.29
CA ALA A 21 -2.25 -2.30 0.94
C ALA A 21 -2.59 -3.47 0.01
N GLU A 22 -2.37 -4.71 0.46
CA GLU A 22 -2.70 -5.92 -0.31
C GLU A 22 -4.19 -6.00 -0.63
N ARG A 23 -5.06 -5.75 0.36
CA ARG A 23 -6.52 -5.73 0.14
C ARG A 23 -6.88 -4.69 -0.91
N MET A 24 -6.39 -3.46 -0.78
CA MET A 24 -6.71 -2.38 -1.72
C MET A 24 -6.19 -2.65 -3.14
N LEU A 25 -5.03 -3.31 -3.28
CA LEU A 25 -4.52 -3.75 -4.58
C LEU A 25 -5.43 -4.82 -5.21
N ARG A 26 -5.92 -5.79 -4.42
CA ARG A 26 -6.89 -6.78 -4.90
C ARG A 26 -8.22 -6.15 -5.29
N ASP A 27 -8.74 -5.25 -4.46
CA ASP A 27 -9.99 -4.53 -4.74
C ASP A 27 -9.88 -3.68 -6.04
N ALA A 28 -8.68 -3.21 -6.36
CA ALA A 28 -8.39 -2.51 -7.62
C ALA A 28 -8.24 -3.43 -8.85
N GLY A 29 -8.27 -4.75 -8.66
CA GLY A 29 -8.20 -5.76 -9.73
C GLY A 29 -6.80 -6.22 -10.10
N PHE A 30 -5.79 -6.05 -9.24
CA PHE A 30 -4.50 -6.72 -9.40
C PHE A 30 -4.58 -8.16 -8.88
N GLU A 31 -4.20 -9.12 -9.72
CA GLU A 31 -4.37 -10.54 -9.41
C GLU A 31 -3.11 -11.16 -8.81
N SER A 32 -1.94 -10.78 -9.36
CA SER A 32 -0.63 -11.19 -8.86
C SER A 32 -0.01 -10.04 -8.08
N ILE A 33 0.29 -10.27 -6.79
CA ILE A 33 0.91 -9.30 -5.89
C ILE A 33 2.08 -10.01 -5.20
N ASP A 34 3.29 -9.49 -5.37
CA ASP A 34 4.51 -9.92 -4.69
C ASP A 34 5.07 -8.75 -3.86
N ILE A 35 5.70 -9.07 -2.74
CA ILE A 35 6.22 -8.08 -1.78
C ILE A 35 7.69 -8.36 -1.56
N LYS A 36 8.52 -7.35 -1.81
CA LYS A 36 9.97 -7.42 -1.64
C LYS A 36 10.45 -6.42 -0.60
N THR A 37 11.53 -6.78 0.06
CA THR A 37 12.35 -5.89 0.88
C THR A 37 13.66 -5.61 0.16
N VAL A 38 14.25 -4.46 0.42
CA VAL A 38 15.54 -4.05 -0.14
C VAL A 38 16.52 -3.85 1.00
N GLU A 39 17.71 -4.44 0.87
CA GLU A 39 18.78 -4.21 1.84
C GLU A 39 19.16 -2.72 1.85
N GLY A 40 19.23 -2.13 3.05
CA GLY A 40 19.45 -0.69 3.22
C GLY A 40 18.17 0.15 3.27
N ASP A 41 16.99 -0.43 3.04
CA ASP A 41 15.69 0.26 3.18
C ASP A 41 14.73 -0.52 4.10
N PRO A 42 14.96 -0.52 5.42
CA PRO A 42 14.20 -1.34 6.36
C PRO A 42 12.79 -0.81 6.65
N PHE A 43 12.47 0.42 6.23
CA PHE A 43 11.18 1.04 6.54
C PHE A 43 10.12 0.80 5.48
N ASN A 44 10.54 0.47 4.26
CA ASN A 44 9.64 0.28 3.13
C ASN A 44 9.57 -1.18 2.69
N VAL A 45 8.44 -1.51 2.09
CA VAL A 45 8.31 -2.71 1.26
C VAL A 45 7.84 -2.31 -0.12
N TYR A 46 8.24 -3.11 -1.09
CA TYR A 46 8.02 -2.85 -2.50
C TYR A 46 6.97 -3.84 -3.00
N TYR A 47 5.81 -3.31 -3.39
CA TYR A 47 4.73 -4.09 -3.98
C TYR A 47 4.92 -4.16 -5.49
N ILE A 48 4.96 -5.39 -6.02
CA ILE A 48 4.99 -5.68 -7.45
C ILE A 48 3.62 -6.28 -7.79
N ALA A 49 2.74 -5.49 -8.38
CA ALA A 49 1.37 -5.88 -8.68
C ALA A 49 1.15 -5.92 -10.20
N THR A 50 0.67 -7.06 -10.71
CA THR A 50 0.43 -7.27 -12.15
C THR A 50 -1.05 -7.55 -12.39
N LYS A 51 -1.59 -6.92 -13.43
CA LYS A 51 -2.92 -7.19 -13.96
C LYS A 51 -2.78 -8.10 -15.20
N PRO A 52 -3.71 -9.03 -15.44
CA PRO A 52 -3.73 -9.82 -16.67
C PRO A 52 -3.75 -8.98 -17.95
#